data_AF-A0A4S8KJY9-F1
#
_entry.id   AF-A0A4S8KJY9-F1
#
_cell.length_a   1.000
_cell.length_b   1.000
_cell.length_c   1.000
_cell.angle_alpha   90.00
_cell.angle_beta   90.00
_cell.angle_gamma   90.00
#
_symmetry.space_group_name_H-M   'P 1'
#
loop_
_entity.id
_entity.type
_entity.pdbx_description
1 polymer ?
#
loop_
_entity_poly.entity_id
_entity_poly.type
_entity_poly.pdbx_seq_one_letter_code
_entity_poly.pdbx_strand_id
1 'polypeptide(L)'
;MTATKPVEIVDAMFNHRYSFPSSRCQDKEAEINMAYSPSIPPHAIKYCHCSLSTWAAQVIGNRVYREIKNLVFYSPDPDDSDCPPIPAQLLASANDRTRAKGALVLTKDDLLSFRIADRVTLFKRKARLCWYLTECMAAPRKRNGLIVRIRRPTSIIQVAAISSFVLARNQYANGFMALQMGIFHVACQSHVDVKRFYCLMAASTHDTTTRRALATVAEHSLGTLRTQVNESADSGQVSHRYILDNIQ
;
A
#
# COMPACT_ATOMS: atom_id res chain seq x y z
N MET A 1 36.12 30.88 -1.93
CA MET A 1 34.74 31.02 -1.43
C MET A 1 34.11 29.64 -1.38
N THR A 2 33.81 29.13 -0.20
CA THR A 2 33.07 27.86 -0.04
C THR A 2 31.59 28.12 -0.32
N ALA A 3 31.02 27.46 -1.33
CA ALA A 3 29.62 27.62 -1.67
C ALA A 3 28.74 27.03 -0.55
N THR A 4 28.04 27.89 0.18
CA THR A 4 27.08 27.48 1.22
C THR A 4 25.89 26.78 0.58
N LYS A 5 25.54 25.60 1.07
CA LYS A 5 24.38 24.86 0.54
C LYS A 5 23.09 25.45 1.13
N PRO A 6 21.99 25.53 0.38
CA PRO A 6 20.71 26.05 0.92
C PRO A 6 20.23 25.33 2.19
N VAL A 7 20.54 24.03 2.32
CA VAL A 7 20.20 23.24 3.53
C VAL A 7 20.90 23.76 4.78
N GLU A 8 22.14 24.25 4.67
CA GLU A 8 22.91 24.79 5.79
C GLU A 8 22.30 26.10 6.30
N ILE A 9 21.72 26.90 5.39
CA ILE A 9 20.97 28.12 5.75
C ILE A 9 19.69 27.75 6.48
N VAL A 10 18.95 26.76 5.99
CA VAL A 10 17.72 26.26 6.65
C VAL A 10 18.04 25.73 8.05
N ASP A 11 19.10 24.94 8.20
CA ASP A 11 19.53 24.43 9.51
C ASP A 11 19.93 25.57 10.46
N ALA A 12 20.64 26.59 9.97
CA ALA A 12 20.99 27.75 10.77
C ALA A 12 19.75 28.55 11.19
N MET A 13 18.79 28.77 10.29
CA MET A 13 17.51 29.44 10.57
C MET A 13 16.69 28.66 11.59
N PHE A 14 16.61 27.34 11.43
CA PHE A 14 15.81 26.46 12.30
C PHE A 14 16.37 26.43 13.73
N ASN A 15 17.69 26.32 13.88
CA ASN A 15 18.37 26.23 15.18
C ASN A 15 18.68 27.59 15.83
N HIS A 16 18.33 28.70 15.17
CA HIS A 16 18.61 30.03 15.70
C HIS A 16 17.86 30.29 17.01
N ARG A 17 18.49 30.97 17.98
CA ARG A 17 17.89 31.21 19.32
C ARG A 17 16.53 31.91 19.28
N TYR A 18 16.30 32.77 18.28
CA TYR A 18 15.05 33.51 18.11
C TYR A 18 14.09 32.87 17.09
N SER A 19 14.40 31.69 16.57
CA SER A 19 13.54 30.99 15.61
C SER A 19 12.27 30.44 16.24
N PHE A 20 12.25 30.26 17.57
CA PHE A 20 11.15 29.67 18.34
C PHE A 20 10.62 30.65 19.42
N PRO A 21 9.31 30.60 19.76
CA PRO A 21 8.73 31.45 20.79
C PRO A 21 9.43 31.34 22.16
N SER A 22 9.96 32.46 22.65
CA SER A 22 10.55 32.53 24.00
C SER A 22 9.48 32.66 25.09
N SER A 23 9.86 32.48 26.35
CA SER A 23 8.97 32.69 27.51
C SER A 23 8.45 34.13 27.65
N ARG A 24 9.06 35.10 26.96
CA ARG A 24 8.64 36.51 26.99
C ARG A 24 7.60 36.85 25.91
N CYS A 25 7.21 35.88 25.07
CA CYS A 25 6.18 36.09 24.05
C CYS A 25 4.78 36.02 24.67
N GLN A 26 3.93 37.00 24.37
CA GLN A 26 2.54 37.04 24.87
C GLN A 26 1.70 35.88 24.31
N ASP A 27 1.84 35.58 23.02
CA ASP A 27 1.05 34.53 22.33
C ASP A 27 1.83 33.21 22.15
N LYS A 28 2.70 32.89 23.11
CA LYS A 28 3.65 31.78 23.00
C LYS A 28 2.97 30.46 22.64
N GLU A 29 1.92 30.07 23.35
CA GLU A 29 1.25 28.79 23.14
C GLU A 29 0.55 28.73 21.78
N ALA A 30 -0.12 29.81 21.39
CA ALA A 30 -0.77 29.89 20.08
C ALA A 30 0.24 29.67 18.95
N GLU A 31 1.39 30.36 18.99
CA GLU A 31 2.45 30.24 17.98
C GLU A 31 3.12 28.86 17.95
N ILE A 32 3.27 28.20 19.11
CA ILE A 32 3.80 26.83 19.18
C ILE A 32 2.79 25.84 18.58
N ASN A 33 1.50 26.01 18.89
CA ASN A 33 0.44 25.13 18.40
C ASN A 33 0.22 25.24 16.88
N MET A 34 0.72 26.31 16.23
CA MET A 34 0.72 26.43 14.78
C MET A 34 1.81 25.60 14.09
N ALA A 35 2.83 25.12 14.81
CA ALA A 35 3.88 24.29 14.23
C ALA A 35 3.33 22.95 13.71
N TYR A 36 3.83 22.52 12.55
CA TYR A 36 3.35 21.32 11.84
C TYR A 36 1.87 21.39 11.39
N SER A 37 1.26 22.58 11.37
CA SER A 37 -0.13 22.74 10.95
C SER A 37 -0.33 22.43 9.46
N PRO A 38 -1.26 21.53 9.09
CA PRO A 38 -1.49 21.20 7.69
C PRO A 38 -2.26 22.29 6.93
N SER A 39 -2.90 23.22 7.64
CA SER A 39 -3.88 24.15 7.06
C SER A 39 -3.45 25.62 7.11
N ILE A 40 -2.54 25.97 8.01
CA ILE A 40 -2.09 27.36 8.17
C ILE A 40 -0.97 27.63 7.15
N PRO A 41 -1.06 28.70 6.34
CA PRO A 41 0.02 29.04 5.43
C PRO A 41 1.31 29.36 6.20
N PRO A 42 2.47 28.78 5.84
CA PRO A 42 3.71 28.98 6.59
C PRO A 42 4.13 30.45 6.77
N HIS A 43 3.85 31.29 5.77
CA HIS A 43 4.19 32.72 5.80
C HIS A 43 3.36 33.55 6.80
N ALA A 44 2.24 33.01 7.30
CA ALA A 44 1.43 33.65 8.33
C ALA A 44 1.94 33.36 9.75
N ILE A 45 2.90 32.44 9.91
CA ILE A 45 3.46 32.07 11.22
C ILE A 45 4.66 32.96 11.50
N LYS A 46 4.65 33.62 12.66
CA LYS A 46 5.64 34.65 13.03
C LYS A 46 7.05 34.06 13.23
N TYR A 47 7.11 32.87 13.82
CA TYR A 47 8.36 32.25 14.22
C TYR A 47 8.90 31.32 13.16
N CYS A 48 10.17 31.53 12.78
CA CYS A 48 10.81 30.83 11.66
C CYS A 48 10.82 29.31 11.83
N HIS A 49 11.07 28.80 13.04
CA HIS A 49 11.03 27.36 13.31
C HIS A 49 9.62 26.81 13.08
N CYS A 50 8.60 27.41 13.69
CA CYS A 50 7.21 26.97 13.54
C CYS A 50 6.77 27.03 12.06
N SER A 51 7.14 28.11 11.37
CA SER A 51 6.88 28.30 9.94
C SER A 51 7.54 27.22 9.08
N LEU A 52 8.84 26.96 9.29
CA LEU A 52 9.59 25.93 8.56
C LEU A 52 9.05 24.52 8.85
N SER A 53 8.69 24.21 10.10
CA SER A 53 8.06 22.94 10.47
C SER A 53 6.72 22.72 9.76
N THR A 54 5.89 23.77 9.70
CA THR A 54 4.61 23.75 8.98
C THR A 54 4.81 23.60 7.48
N TRP A 55 5.74 24.35 6.88
CA TRP A 55 6.11 24.19 5.47
C TRP A 55 6.57 22.76 5.16
N ALA A 56 7.45 22.19 5.99
CA ALA A 56 7.94 20.83 5.83
C ALA A 56 6.81 19.81 5.92
N ALA A 57 5.91 19.93 6.90
CA ALA A 57 4.75 19.07 7.06
C ALA A 57 3.84 19.09 5.81
N GLN A 58 3.56 20.27 5.27
CA GLN A 58 2.73 20.43 4.06
C GLN A 58 3.42 19.84 2.81
N VAL A 59 4.72 20.07 2.65
CA VAL A 59 5.50 19.49 1.53
C VAL A 59 5.52 17.96 1.61
N ILE A 60 5.79 17.41 2.79
CA ILE A 60 5.79 15.96 3.03
C ILE A 60 4.39 15.37 2.78
N GLY A 61 3.34 15.98 3.34
CA GLY A 61 1.96 15.54 3.16
C GLY A 61 1.55 15.51 1.69
N ASN A 62 1.86 16.58 0.93
CA ASN A 62 1.61 16.64 -0.51
C ASN A 62 2.38 15.56 -1.29
N ARG A 63 3.63 15.28 -0.89
CA ARG A 63 4.43 14.23 -1.54
C ARG A 63 3.86 12.84 -1.27
N VAL A 64 3.50 12.52 -0.02
CA VAL A 64 2.85 11.26 0.37
C VAL A 64 1.54 11.08 -0.40
N TYR A 65 0.71 12.12 -0.46
CA TYR A 65 -0.54 12.10 -1.23
C TYR A 65 -0.32 11.72 -2.70
N ARG A 66 0.73 12.25 -3.33
CA ARG A 66 1.10 11.91 -4.72
C ARG A 66 1.64 10.49 -4.85
N GLU A 67 2.48 10.02 -3.92
CA GLU A 67 2.99 8.64 -3.95
C GLU A 67 1.85 7.61 -3.86
N ILE A 68 0.91 7.79 -2.93
CA ILE A 68 -0.27 6.91 -2.86
C ILE A 68 -1.14 7.04 -4.12
N LYS A 69 -1.32 8.26 -4.66
CA LYS A 69 -2.07 8.46 -5.93
C LYS A 69 -1.45 7.65 -7.06
N ASN A 70 -0.13 7.64 -7.17
CA ASN A 70 0.59 6.92 -8.22
C ASN A 70 0.46 5.41 -8.05
N LEU A 71 0.46 4.90 -6.81
CA LEU A 71 0.23 3.48 -6.53
C LEU A 71 -1.18 3.01 -6.91
N VAL A 72 -2.20 3.85 -6.74
CA VAL A 72 -3.60 3.53 -7.10
C VAL A 72 -3.76 3.16 -8.58
N PHE A 73 -3.00 3.82 -9.45
CA PHE A 73 -3.01 3.61 -10.90
C PHE A 73 -1.75 2.91 -11.40
N TYR A 74 -1.02 2.24 -10.49
CA TYR A 74 0.21 1.55 -10.86
C TYR A 74 -0.11 0.39 -11.79
N SER A 75 0.50 0.43 -12.96
CA SER A 75 0.57 -0.68 -13.91
C SER A 75 2.02 -1.19 -13.91
N PRO A 76 2.24 -2.50 -13.85
CA PRO A 76 3.54 -3.08 -14.09
C PRO A 76 4.09 -2.62 -15.44
N ASP A 77 5.38 -2.30 -15.46
CA ASP A 77 6.13 -2.06 -16.69
C ASP A 77 6.85 -3.37 -17.03
N PRO A 78 6.57 -4.00 -18.19
CA PRO A 78 7.20 -5.26 -18.57
C PRO A 78 8.72 -5.16 -18.69
N ASP A 79 9.26 -3.96 -18.91
CA ASP A 79 10.70 -3.73 -19.06
C ASP A 79 11.41 -3.44 -17.71
N ASP A 80 10.67 -3.26 -16.62
CA ASP A 80 11.23 -2.98 -15.28
C ASP A 80 11.58 -4.27 -14.53
N SER A 81 12.66 -4.94 -14.96
CA SER A 81 13.15 -6.22 -14.39
C SER A 81 13.43 -6.16 -12.88
N ASP A 82 13.75 -4.97 -12.36
CA ASP A 82 14.05 -4.71 -10.96
C ASP A 82 12.79 -4.52 -10.09
N CYS A 83 11.58 -4.55 -10.67
CA CYS A 83 10.33 -4.42 -9.93
C CYS A 83 9.41 -5.62 -10.20
N PRO A 84 8.94 -6.32 -9.16
CA PRO A 84 7.97 -7.39 -9.34
C PRO A 84 6.70 -6.87 -10.03
N PRO A 85 6.16 -7.60 -11.03
CA PRO A 85 5.03 -7.14 -11.83
C PRO A 85 3.71 -7.32 -11.06
N ILE A 86 3.47 -6.47 -10.06
CA ILE A 86 2.28 -6.54 -9.22
C ILE A 86 1.22 -5.55 -9.72
N PRO A 87 0.09 -6.01 -10.27
CA PRO A 87 -0.98 -5.11 -10.67
C PRO A 87 -1.63 -4.46 -9.44
N ALA A 88 -1.87 -3.14 -9.51
CA ALA A 88 -2.62 -2.45 -8.47
C ALA A 88 -4.09 -2.88 -8.44
N GLN A 89 -4.66 -3.18 -9.62
CA GLN A 89 -6.08 -3.48 -9.80
C GLN A 89 -6.27 -4.91 -10.31
N LEU A 90 -6.80 -5.78 -9.45
CA LEU A 90 -7.20 -7.14 -9.79
C LEU A 90 -8.72 -7.19 -9.91
N LEU A 91 -9.21 -7.38 -11.13
CA LEU A 91 -10.63 -7.46 -11.44
C LEU A 91 -11.16 -8.83 -11.05
N ALA A 92 -12.22 -8.82 -10.24
CA ALA A 92 -12.92 -10.01 -9.82
C ALA A 92 -13.73 -10.69 -10.94
N SER A 93 -13.92 -10.04 -12.10
CA SER A 93 -14.67 -10.56 -13.25
C SER A 93 -14.23 -9.87 -14.54
N ALA A 94 -14.33 -10.60 -15.64
CA ALA A 94 -13.89 -10.17 -16.97
C ALA A 94 -14.88 -9.24 -17.70
N ASN A 95 -15.98 -8.78 -17.09
CA ASN A 95 -16.98 -7.96 -17.78
C ASN A 95 -16.34 -6.77 -18.53
N ASP A 96 -16.38 -6.83 -19.87
CA ASP A 96 -15.66 -5.94 -20.77
C ASP A 96 -16.04 -4.46 -20.63
N ARG A 97 -17.21 -4.16 -20.06
CA ARG A 97 -17.68 -2.79 -19.78
C ARG A 97 -16.86 -2.04 -18.72
N THR A 98 -15.95 -2.72 -18.01
CA THR A 98 -15.21 -2.18 -16.85
C THR A 98 -13.68 -2.31 -16.95
N ARG A 99 -13.13 -2.51 -18.16
CA ARG A 99 -11.67 -2.48 -18.34
C ARG A 99 -11.14 -1.06 -18.24
N ALA A 100 -10.90 -0.60 -17.01
CA ALA A 100 -10.00 0.52 -16.79
C ALA A 100 -8.61 0.16 -17.35
N LYS A 101 -7.93 1.13 -17.97
CA LYS A 101 -6.59 0.94 -18.55
C LYS A 101 -5.63 0.40 -17.47
N GLY A 102 -5.08 -0.80 -17.69
CA GLY A 102 -4.16 -1.46 -16.75
C GLY A 102 -4.81 -2.38 -15.70
N ALA A 103 -6.13 -2.59 -15.73
CA ALA A 103 -6.80 -3.53 -14.85
C ALA A 103 -6.68 -4.97 -15.41
N LEU A 104 -6.23 -5.91 -14.56
CA LEU A 104 -5.99 -7.30 -14.95
C LEU A 104 -7.08 -8.20 -14.37
N VAL A 105 -7.65 -9.08 -15.19
CA VAL A 105 -8.59 -10.10 -14.70
C VAL A 105 -7.81 -11.10 -13.87
N LEU A 106 -8.25 -11.32 -12.64
CA LEU A 106 -7.58 -12.21 -11.72
C LEU A 106 -7.46 -13.63 -12.28
N THR A 107 -6.24 -14.14 -12.32
CA THR A 107 -5.94 -15.53 -12.65
C THR A 107 -5.55 -16.34 -11.42
N LYS A 108 -5.48 -17.67 -11.58
CA LYS A 108 -4.95 -18.57 -10.54
C LYS A 108 -3.49 -18.23 -10.20
N ASP A 109 -2.68 -17.90 -11.21
CA ASP A 109 -1.26 -17.61 -11.02
C ASP A 109 -1.05 -16.29 -10.26
N ASP A 110 -1.91 -15.29 -10.44
CA ASP A 110 -1.87 -14.05 -9.65
C ASP A 110 -2.09 -14.31 -8.16
N LEU A 111 -2.98 -15.27 -7.82
CA LEU A 111 -3.22 -15.66 -6.43
C LEU A 111 -2.07 -16.46 -5.84
N LEU A 112 -1.53 -17.41 -6.60
CA LEU A 112 -0.47 -18.30 -6.12
C LEU A 112 0.91 -17.63 -6.10
N SER A 113 1.14 -16.60 -6.93
CA SER A 113 2.36 -15.82 -6.95
C SER A 113 2.43 -14.73 -5.87
N PHE A 114 1.41 -14.61 -5.01
CA PHE A 114 1.39 -13.62 -3.95
C PHE A 114 2.58 -13.78 -3.00
N ARG A 115 3.45 -12.76 -2.95
CA ARG A 115 4.59 -12.69 -2.03
C ARG A 115 4.70 -11.32 -1.39
N ILE A 116 4.80 -11.31 -0.06
CA ILE A 116 4.99 -10.06 0.70
C ILE A 116 6.31 -9.39 0.34
N ALA A 117 7.38 -10.18 0.14
CA ALA A 117 8.70 -9.66 -0.23
C ALA A 117 8.65 -8.79 -1.49
N ASP A 118 7.84 -9.18 -2.48
CA ASP A 118 7.70 -8.44 -3.73
C ASP A 118 7.03 -7.07 -3.49
N ARG A 119 6.03 -7.00 -2.61
CA ARG A 119 5.38 -5.74 -2.21
C ARG A 119 6.33 -4.85 -1.43
N VAL A 120 7.20 -5.42 -0.60
CA VAL A 120 8.26 -4.68 0.10
C VAL A 120 9.20 -4.02 -0.92
N THR A 121 9.67 -4.76 -1.92
CA THR A 121 10.54 -4.24 -2.98
C THR A 121 9.84 -3.13 -3.76
N LEU A 122 8.60 -3.36 -4.18
CA LEU A 122 7.79 -2.39 -4.91
C LEU A 122 7.59 -1.10 -4.11
N PHE A 123 7.14 -1.17 -2.85
CA PHE A 123 6.88 0.03 -2.05
C PHE A 123 8.14 0.79 -1.69
N LYS A 124 9.25 0.09 -1.38
CA LYS A 124 10.55 0.75 -1.19
C LYS A 124 10.99 1.53 -2.43
N ARG A 125 10.63 1.09 -3.63
CA ARG A 125 11.05 1.75 -4.87
C ARG A 125 10.08 2.85 -5.31
N LYS A 126 8.79 2.56 -5.34
CA LYS A 126 7.75 3.44 -5.92
C LYS A 126 7.11 4.38 -4.90
N ALA A 127 7.21 4.10 -3.59
CA ALA A 127 6.63 4.93 -2.51
C ALA A 127 7.60 5.10 -1.33
N ARG A 128 8.82 5.59 -1.64
CA ARG A 128 9.93 5.74 -0.69
C ARG A 128 9.57 6.53 0.56
N LEU A 129 8.90 7.66 0.40
CA LEU A 129 8.56 8.51 1.55
C LEU A 129 7.47 7.86 2.40
N CYS A 130 6.45 7.27 1.77
CA CYS A 130 5.42 6.51 2.48
C CYS A 130 6.02 5.33 3.25
N TRP A 131 6.96 4.61 2.64
CA TRP A 131 7.69 3.52 3.28
C TRP A 131 8.45 4.02 4.51
N TYR A 132 9.21 5.10 4.37
CA TYR A 132 9.96 5.70 5.48
C TYR A 132 9.05 6.16 6.63
N LEU A 133 7.96 6.87 6.34
CA LEU A 133 7.05 7.36 7.37
C LEU A 133 6.33 6.22 8.11
N THR A 134 5.91 5.18 7.38
CA THR A 134 5.31 3.99 8.02
C THR A 134 6.33 3.22 8.85
N GLU A 135 7.62 3.20 8.47
CA GLU A 135 8.69 2.66 9.32
C GLU A 135 8.84 3.46 10.62
N CYS A 136 8.85 4.80 10.53
CA CYS A 136 8.93 5.68 11.69
C CYS A 136 7.78 5.45 12.68
N MET A 137 6.59 5.09 12.20
CA MET A 137 5.42 4.81 13.04
C MET A 137 5.41 3.38 13.60
N ALA A 138 5.86 2.38 12.82
CA ALA A 138 5.71 0.96 13.16
C ALA A 138 6.94 0.35 13.84
N ALA A 139 8.14 0.86 13.56
CA ALA A 139 9.39 0.26 14.01
C ALA A 139 9.82 0.79 15.39
N PRO A 140 9.88 -0.06 16.43
CA PRO A 140 10.45 0.34 17.70
C PRO A 140 11.96 0.59 17.55
N ARG A 141 12.43 1.64 18.23
CA ARG A 141 13.84 2.05 18.22
C ARG A 141 14.44 1.92 19.62
N LYS A 142 15.69 1.44 19.71
CA LYS A 142 16.49 1.47 20.95
C LYS A 142 17.85 2.06 20.64
N ARG A 143 18.24 3.11 21.36
CA ARG A 143 19.55 3.80 21.21
C ARG A 143 19.93 4.01 19.73
N ASN A 144 19.03 4.64 18.97
CA ASN A 144 19.18 4.95 17.53
C ASN A 144 19.19 3.76 16.55
N GLY A 145 19.06 2.52 17.02
CA GLY A 145 18.91 1.34 16.17
C GLY A 145 17.46 0.88 16.01
N LEU A 146 17.11 0.36 14.82
CA LEU A 146 15.84 -0.33 14.56
C LEU A 146 15.86 -1.71 15.24
N ILE A 147 14.82 -2.02 16.02
CA ILE A 147 14.68 -3.35 16.62
C ILE A 147 13.95 -4.25 15.63
N VAL A 148 14.60 -5.32 15.18
CA VAL A 148 13.97 -6.34 14.33
C VAL A 148 13.08 -7.23 15.20
N ARG A 149 11.77 -7.23 14.93
CA ARG A 149 10.79 -8.09 15.60
C ARG A 149 10.51 -9.32 14.76
N ILE A 150 10.62 -10.51 15.38
CA ILE A 150 10.30 -11.78 14.72
C ILE A 150 8.78 -11.96 14.58
N ARG A 151 8.00 -11.74 15.65
CA ARG A 151 6.55 -12.01 15.66
C ARG A 151 5.69 -10.98 14.94
N ARG A 152 6.21 -9.76 14.76
CA ARG A 152 5.52 -8.66 14.06
C ARG A 152 6.53 -7.90 13.21
N PRO A 153 6.97 -8.48 12.08
CA PRO A 153 7.94 -7.83 11.21
C PRO A 153 7.39 -6.49 10.72
N THR A 154 8.19 -5.43 10.87
CA THR A 154 7.80 -4.07 10.49
C THR A 154 7.36 -3.99 9.03
N SER A 155 8.06 -4.70 8.15
CA SER A 155 7.78 -4.72 6.71
C SER A 155 6.36 -5.18 6.38
N ILE A 156 5.83 -6.17 7.11
CA ILE A 156 4.45 -6.65 6.91
C ILE A 156 3.45 -5.56 7.30
N ILE A 157 3.70 -4.87 8.43
CA ILE A 157 2.86 -3.76 8.90
C ILE A 157 2.87 -2.62 7.89
N GLN A 158 4.03 -2.26 7.35
CA GLN A 158 4.17 -1.21 6.33
C GLN A 158 3.44 -1.59 5.05
N VAL A 159 3.58 -2.83 4.56
CA VAL A 159 2.85 -3.33 3.38
C VAL A 159 1.34 -3.25 3.63
N ALA A 160 0.85 -3.70 4.78
CA ALA A 160 -0.57 -3.65 5.12
C ALA A 160 -1.09 -2.21 5.19
N ALA A 161 -0.37 -1.30 5.86
CA ALA A 161 -0.76 0.10 5.99
C ALA A 161 -0.80 0.82 4.63
N ILE A 162 0.27 0.71 3.83
CA ILE A 162 0.33 1.35 2.51
C ILE A 162 -0.76 0.79 1.59
N SER A 163 -0.97 -0.53 1.59
CA SER A 163 -2.03 -1.17 0.79
C SER A 163 -3.43 -0.69 1.20
N SER A 164 -3.68 -0.51 2.50
CA SER A 164 -4.94 0.03 3.00
C SER A 164 -5.15 1.47 2.55
N PHE A 165 -4.13 2.33 2.61
CA PHE A 165 -4.24 3.70 2.08
C PHE A 165 -4.51 3.73 0.57
N VAL A 166 -3.92 2.82 -0.19
CA VAL A 166 -4.19 2.69 -1.63
C VAL A 166 -5.65 2.28 -1.88
N LEU A 167 -6.13 1.23 -1.20
CA LEU A 167 -7.51 0.76 -1.36
C LEU A 167 -8.53 1.80 -0.91
N ALA A 168 -8.26 2.51 0.19
CA ALA A 168 -9.13 3.58 0.70
C ALA A 168 -9.34 4.71 -0.33
N ARG A 169 -8.36 4.94 -1.23
CA ARG A 169 -8.47 5.92 -2.30
C ARG A 169 -9.18 5.41 -3.54
N ASN A 170 -9.15 4.11 -3.77
CA ASN A 170 -9.82 3.46 -4.88
C ASN A 170 -10.12 2.01 -4.53
N GLN A 171 -11.40 1.68 -4.38
CA GLN A 171 -11.86 0.32 -4.07
C GLN A 171 -11.41 -0.75 -5.07
N TYR A 172 -11.04 -0.35 -6.29
CA TYR A 172 -10.54 -1.27 -7.32
C TYR A 172 -9.03 -1.52 -7.21
N ALA A 173 -8.28 -0.70 -6.46
CA ALA A 173 -6.85 -0.85 -6.22
C ALA A 173 -6.56 -1.88 -5.11
N ASN A 174 -7.04 -3.10 -5.33
CA ASN A 174 -7.10 -4.20 -4.35
C ASN A 174 -5.94 -5.21 -4.45
N GLY A 175 -5.07 -5.07 -5.46
CA GLY A 175 -4.09 -6.10 -5.84
C GLY A 175 -2.87 -6.22 -4.94
N PHE A 176 -2.57 -5.19 -4.14
CA PHE A 176 -1.39 -5.22 -3.28
C PHE A 176 -1.53 -6.16 -2.08
N MET A 177 -2.70 -6.22 -1.44
CA MET A 177 -2.95 -7.04 -0.25
C MET A 177 -4.43 -7.36 -0.03
N ALA A 178 -5.32 -6.41 -0.32
CA ALA A 178 -6.72 -6.45 0.11
C ALA A 178 -7.48 -7.67 -0.43
N LEU A 179 -7.29 -8.01 -1.70
CA LEU A 179 -7.94 -9.17 -2.30
C LEU A 179 -7.46 -10.48 -1.66
N GLN A 180 -6.15 -10.61 -1.42
CA GLN A 180 -5.57 -11.78 -0.76
C GLN A 180 -6.13 -11.95 0.67
N MET A 181 -6.27 -10.85 1.41
CA MET A 181 -6.90 -10.87 2.73
C MET A 181 -8.38 -11.24 2.67
N GLY A 182 -9.12 -10.77 1.65
CA GLY A 182 -10.49 -11.20 1.40
C GLY A 182 -10.58 -12.72 1.24
N ILE A 183 -9.75 -13.27 0.36
CA ILE A 183 -9.69 -14.71 0.08
C ILE A 183 -9.33 -15.49 1.35
N PHE A 184 -8.34 -15.02 2.11
CA PHE A 184 -7.98 -15.62 3.40
C PHE A 184 -9.17 -15.69 4.36
N HIS A 185 -9.93 -14.60 4.49
CA HIS A 185 -11.12 -14.60 5.35
C HIS A 185 -12.24 -15.53 4.87
N VAL A 186 -12.39 -15.71 3.56
CA VAL A 186 -13.34 -16.70 3.01
C VAL A 186 -12.85 -18.12 3.31
N ALA A 187 -11.57 -18.41 3.07
CA ALA A 187 -10.98 -19.72 3.30
C ALA A 187 -11.04 -20.14 4.78
N CYS A 188 -10.79 -19.21 5.71
CA CYS A 188 -10.89 -19.46 7.14
C CYS A 188 -12.32 -19.38 7.70
N GLN A 189 -13.35 -19.26 6.84
CA GLN A 189 -14.74 -19.09 7.24
C GLN A 189 -14.93 -18.00 8.32
N SER A 190 -14.18 -16.90 8.21
CA SER A 190 -14.23 -15.81 9.19
C SER A 190 -15.65 -15.26 9.31
N HIS A 191 -16.04 -14.91 10.54
CA HIS A 191 -17.35 -14.33 10.83
C HIS A 191 -17.61 -13.09 9.96
N VAL A 192 -18.88 -12.88 9.58
CA VAL A 192 -19.28 -11.78 8.68
C VAL A 192 -18.87 -10.41 9.23
N ASP A 193 -18.97 -10.21 10.54
CA ASP A 193 -18.60 -8.93 11.17
C ASP A 193 -17.09 -8.67 11.13
N VAL A 194 -16.27 -9.72 11.23
CA VAL A 194 -14.81 -9.59 11.07
C VAL A 194 -14.50 -9.15 9.65
N LYS A 195 -15.10 -9.80 8.65
CA LYS A 195 -14.92 -9.42 7.24
C LYS A 195 -15.34 -7.96 6.99
N ARG A 196 -16.49 -7.55 7.53
CA ARG A 196 -16.99 -6.17 7.42
C ARG A 196 -16.03 -5.17 8.06
N PHE A 197 -15.52 -5.46 9.26
CA PHE A 197 -14.56 -4.60 9.95
C PHE A 197 -13.27 -4.42 9.13
N TYR A 198 -12.68 -5.51 8.62
CA TYR A 198 -11.48 -5.41 7.78
C TYR A 198 -11.74 -4.70 6.45
N CYS A 199 -12.93 -4.86 5.86
CA CYS A 199 -13.33 -4.12 4.66
C CYS A 199 -13.43 -2.61 4.93
N LEU A 200 -14.02 -2.20 6.06
CA LEU A 200 -14.15 -0.80 6.45
C LEU A 200 -12.79 -0.14 6.74
N MET A 201 -11.82 -0.89 7.26
CA MET A 201 -10.43 -0.44 7.43
C MET A 201 -9.61 -0.46 6.12
N ALA A 202 -10.25 -0.74 4.98
CA ALA A 202 -9.60 -0.95 3.70
C ALA A 202 -8.47 -2.01 3.74
N ALA A 203 -8.54 -2.96 4.67
CA ALA A 203 -7.55 -4.02 4.84
C ALA A 203 -7.92 -5.31 4.09
N SER A 204 -9.16 -5.40 3.61
CA SER A 204 -9.69 -6.51 2.84
C SER A 204 -10.72 -6.03 1.83
N THR A 205 -10.94 -6.79 0.76
CA THR A 205 -12.04 -6.57 -0.19
C THR A 205 -13.38 -7.03 0.39
N HIS A 206 -14.47 -6.45 -0.10
CA HIS A 206 -15.82 -6.90 0.26
C HIS A 206 -16.06 -8.39 -0.06
N ASP A 207 -16.90 -9.07 0.73
CA ASP A 207 -17.14 -10.52 0.60
C ASP A 207 -17.67 -10.89 -0.79
N THR A 208 -18.57 -10.06 -1.37
CA THR A 208 -19.08 -10.28 -2.73
C THR A 208 -17.99 -10.18 -3.80
N THR A 209 -17.07 -9.21 -3.68
CA THR A 209 -15.93 -9.06 -4.60
C THR A 209 -15.01 -10.27 -4.50
N THR A 210 -14.72 -10.71 -3.27
CA THR A 210 -13.88 -11.88 -3.01
C THR A 210 -14.49 -13.16 -3.59
N ARG A 211 -15.78 -13.41 -3.34
CA ARG A 211 -16.47 -14.59 -3.87
C ARG A 211 -16.54 -14.59 -5.39
N ARG A 212 -16.79 -13.42 -5.99
CA ARG A 212 -16.78 -13.28 -7.45
C ARG A 212 -15.39 -13.57 -8.03
N ALA A 213 -14.35 -13.04 -7.41
CA ALA A 213 -12.96 -13.32 -7.78
C ALA A 213 -12.65 -14.82 -7.75
N LEU A 214 -13.05 -15.52 -6.68
CA LEU A 214 -12.87 -16.98 -6.56
C LEU A 214 -13.66 -17.74 -7.64
N ALA A 215 -14.90 -17.34 -7.92
CA ALA A 215 -15.71 -17.93 -8.98
C ALA A 215 -15.05 -17.76 -10.35
N THR A 216 -14.56 -16.55 -10.67
CA THR A 216 -13.86 -16.27 -11.93
C THR A 216 -12.57 -17.09 -12.05
N VAL A 217 -11.78 -17.23 -10.98
CA VAL A 217 -10.58 -18.08 -11.01
C VAL A 217 -10.94 -19.56 -11.19
N ALA A 218 -12.02 -20.04 -10.56
CA ALA A 218 -12.49 -21.41 -10.72
C ALA A 218 -13.00 -21.68 -12.15
N GLU A 219 -13.79 -20.76 -12.72
CA GLU A 219 -14.27 -20.83 -14.11
C GLU A 219 -13.11 -20.85 -15.10
N HIS A 220 -12.13 -19.94 -14.95
CA HIS A 220 -10.93 -19.91 -15.79
C HIS A 220 -10.15 -21.22 -15.68
N SER A 221 -9.91 -21.71 -14.45
CA SER A 221 -9.18 -22.95 -14.21
C SER A 221 -9.90 -24.17 -14.80
N LEU A 222 -11.24 -24.21 -14.72
CA LEU A 222 -12.05 -25.27 -15.32
C LEU A 222 -11.99 -25.21 -16.85
N GLY A 223 -11.99 -24.02 -17.44
CA GLY A 223 -11.80 -23.82 -18.88
C GLY A 223 -10.46 -24.39 -19.34
N THR A 224 -9.35 -24.01 -18.70
CA THR A 224 -8.01 -24.53 -18.99
C THR A 224 -7.92 -26.05 -18.80
N LEU A 225 -8.57 -26.59 -17.78
CA LEU A 225 -8.62 -28.02 -17.55
C LEU A 225 -9.34 -28.75 -18.69
N ARG A 226 -10.49 -28.24 -19.14
CA ARG A 226 -11.25 -28.83 -20.27
C ARG A 226 -10.43 -28.86 -21.55
N THR A 227 -9.71 -27.78 -21.87
CA THR A 227 -8.83 -27.75 -23.04
C THR A 227 -7.73 -28.79 -22.95
N GLN A 228 -7.05 -28.89 -21.79
CA GLN A 228 -5.99 -29.88 -21.60
C GLN A 228 -6.48 -31.33 -21.69
N VAL A 229 -7.65 -31.61 -21.13
CA VAL A 229 -8.26 -32.96 -21.20
C VAL A 229 -8.61 -33.32 -22.64
N ASN A 230 -9.20 -32.39 -23.41
CA ASN A 230 -9.53 -32.64 -24.81
C ASN A 230 -8.27 -32.89 -25.64
N GLU A 231 -7.22 -32.08 -25.50
CA GLU A 231 -5.94 -32.28 -26.18
C GLU A 231 -5.29 -33.64 -25.85
N SER A 232 -5.46 -34.10 -24.60
CA SER A 232 -4.94 -35.38 -24.14
C SER A 232 -5.78 -36.56 -24.66
N ALA A 233 -7.09 -36.39 -24.73
CA ALA A 233 -8.01 -37.36 -25.33
C ALA A 233 -7.73 -37.52 -26.83
N ASP A 234 -7.48 -36.41 -27.54
CA ASP A 234 -7.13 -36.40 -28.97
C ASP A 234 -5.78 -37.10 -29.24
N SER A 235 -4.86 -37.08 -28.27
CA SER A 235 -3.59 -37.80 -28.33
C SER A 235 -3.63 -39.21 -27.74
N GLY A 236 -4.80 -39.69 -27.29
CA GLY A 236 -4.98 -41.01 -26.70
C GLY A 236 -4.28 -41.21 -25.35
N GLN A 237 -3.92 -40.13 -24.65
CA GLN A 237 -3.21 -40.15 -23.38
C GLN A 237 -4.13 -39.77 -22.21
N VAL A 238 -3.99 -40.48 -21.09
CA VAL A 238 -4.62 -40.07 -19.82
C VAL A 238 -3.66 -39.16 -19.07
N SER A 239 -3.90 -37.85 -19.14
CA SER A 239 -3.04 -36.83 -18.54
C SER A 239 -3.40 -36.46 -17.10
N HIS A 240 -4.68 -36.59 -16.71
CA HIS A 240 -5.18 -36.11 -15.41
C HIS A 240 -5.94 -37.20 -14.66
N ARG A 241 -5.74 -37.29 -13.34
CA ARG A 241 -6.50 -38.15 -12.42
C ARG A 241 -7.16 -37.28 -11.36
N TYR A 242 -8.48 -37.35 -11.27
CA TYR A 242 -9.24 -36.58 -10.28
C TYR A 242 -9.42 -37.38 -9.00
N ILE A 243 -9.20 -36.74 -7.86
CA ILE A 243 -9.58 -37.23 -6.55
C ILE A 243 -10.62 -36.26 -6.02
N LEU A 244 -11.86 -36.73 -5.84
CA LEU A 244 -12.90 -35.98 -5.14
C LEU A 244 -12.62 -36.11 -3.64
N ASP A 245 -12.02 -35.08 -3.07
CA ASP A 245 -11.86 -34.98 -1.62
C ASP A 245 -13.11 -34.32 -1.04
N ASN A 246 -13.91 -35.10 -0.31
CA ASN A 246 -15.20 -34.69 0.22
C ASN A 246 -15.01 -34.12 1.63
N ILE A 247 -14.22 -33.06 1.76
CA ILE A 247 -14.06 -32.35 3.03
C ILE A 247 -15.19 -31.32 3.11
N GLN A 248 -16.29 -31.72 3.77
CA GLN A 248 -17.38 -30.84 4.18
C GLN A 248 -17.00 -30.05 5.43
#